data_AF-A0A7R9PSK3-F1
#
_entry.id   AF-A0A7R9PSK3-F1
#
_cell.length_a   1.000
_cell.length_b   1.000
_cell.length_c   1.000
_cell.angle_alpha   90.00
_cell.angle_beta   90.00
_cell.angle_gamma   90.00
#
_symmetry.space_group_name_H-M   'P 1'
#
loop_
_entity.id
_entity.type
_entity.pdbx_description
1 polymer ?
#
loop_
_entity_poly.entity_id
_entity_poly.type
_entity_poly.pdbx_seq_one_letter_code
_entity_poly.pdbx_strand_id
1 'polypeptide(L)'
;MSSMEAEDDQVASTKSSVLNVVSGMMEDDSLATKTTLLPAGTSVKPVKQRIKTLKLSEITRPLDVETTDRMLTGSIHRILRAEREAAFGGVSSIRHKMITTIASTFNKLVREEVLVYLLEDLKTRLDLGLAWLYEEYSYMQGFNRVPSFLKKDQSPDSGYNKLLCSLAQGLTDSKDKDFLLKRLYLEAPLITEEATDLLKHMCGDDSRASMGLSLLQDLVIRRPPRQLTFLNALLEHTAHEHLEVRSKAIQCVVELYDRGD
;
A
#
# COMPACT_ATOMS: atom_id res chain seq x y z
N MET A 1 60.04 -23.15 39.38
CA MET A 1 60.47 -21.92 40.08
C MET A 1 60.70 -20.90 39.00
N SER A 2 60.00 -19.78 38.83
CA SER A 2 59.14 -18.91 39.65
C SER A 2 58.23 -18.21 38.62
N SER A 3 56.90 -18.15 38.73
CA SER A 3 56.08 -17.22 39.54
C SER A 3 56.48 -15.75 39.43
N MET A 4 55.45 -14.88 39.36
CA MET A 4 55.40 -13.42 39.17
C MET A 4 55.45 -12.94 37.71
N GLU A 5 54.59 -12.04 37.22
CA GLU A 5 53.40 -11.37 37.76
C GLU A 5 52.69 -10.72 36.56
N ALA A 6 51.36 -10.69 36.60
CA ALA A 6 50.50 -10.09 35.60
C ALA A 6 50.40 -8.58 35.83
N GLU A 7 50.66 -7.78 34.80
CA GLU A 7 50.21 -6.38 34.75
C GLU A 7 49.08 -6.27 33.71
N ASP A 8 47.90 -6.00 34.25
CA ASP A 8 46.61 -5.90 33.58
C ASP A 8 46.38 -4.41 33.23
N ASP A 9 46.79 -3.98 32.03
CA ASP A 9 46.53 -2.62 31.54
C ASP A 9 45.08 -2.49 31.08
N GLN A 10 44.21 -2.17 32.03
CA GLN A 10 42.83 -1.73 31.79
C GLN A 10 42.83 -0.36 31.11
N VAL A 11 42.80 -0.34 29.78
CA VAL A 11 42.49 0.86 29.01
C VAL A 11 41.01 1.19 29.20
N ALA A 12 40.75 2.23 30.00
CA ALA A 12 39.44 2.80 30.24
C ALA A 12 38.79 3.26 28.91
N SER A 13 37.86 2.45 28.38
CA SER A 13 37.02 2.82 27.26
C SER A 13 35.99 3.86 27.73
N THR A 14 36.25 5.13 27.41
CA THR A 14 35.31 6.23 27.58
C THR A 14 34.09 5.99 26.69
N LYS A 15 33.05 5.34 27.22
CA LYS A 15 31.76 5.19 26.55
C LYS A 15 31.11 6.57 26.44
N SER A 16 31.27 7.23 25.29
CA SER A 16 30.43 8.38 24.94
C SER A 16 29.02 7.87 24.68
N SER A 17 28.17 7.94 25.71
CA SER A 17 26.74 7.65 25.60
C SER A 17 26.09 8.72 24.73
N VAL A 18 25.95 8.45 23.43
CA VAL A 18 25.09 9.25 22.55
C VAL A 18 23.65 8.99 22.96
N LEU A 19 23.02 9.96 23.62
CA LEU A 19 21.59 9.91 23.94
C LEU A 19 20.78 10.12 22.66
N ASN A 20 20.04 9.08 22.25
CA ASN A 20 19.06 9.18 21.17
C ASN A 20 17.87 10.05 21.61
N VAL A 21 17.68 11.20 20.94
CA VAL A 21 16.63 12.21 21.21
C VAL A 21 15.31 11.82 20.51
N VAL A 22 14.91 10.56 20.60
CA VAL A 22 13.60 10.10 20.13
C VAL A 22 13.02 9.19 21.21
N SER A 23 12.47 9.81 22.25
CA SER A 23 11.52 9.14 23.13
C SER A 23 10.40 10.15 23.42
N GLY A 24 9.32 10.02 22.65
CA GLY A 24 8.09 10.76 22.88
C GLY A 24 7.28 10.08 23.98
N MET A 25 6.96 10.87 25.02
CA MET A 25 5.76 10.87 25.87
C MET A 25 5.34 9.61 26.67
N MET A 26 4.75 9.91 27.84
CA MET A 26 4.03 9.06 28.83
C MET A 26 4.94 8.54 29.95
N GLU A 27 4.67 8.68 31.24
CA GLU A 27 3.53 9.13 32.05
C GLU A 27 4.07 9.56 33.44
N ASP A 28 3.26 10.32 34.17
CA ASP A 28 3.53 10.81 35.53
C ASP A 28 3.55 9.63 36.52
N ASP A 29 4.66 9.39 37.21
CA ASP A 29 4.63 8.53 38.39
C ASP A 29 5.67 8.92 39.46
N SER A 30 5.20 8.81 40.69
CA SER A 30 5.70 9.37 41.94
C SER A 30 7.16 9.00 42.30
N LEU A 31 8.00 10.02 42.51
CA LEU A 31 9.38 9.87 42.98
C LEU A 31 9.45 9.70 44.51
N ALA A 32 9.72 8.48 44.96
CA ALA A 32 10.22 8.21 46.30
C ALA A 32 11.64 8.80 46.47
N THR A 33 11.78 9.79 47.35
CA THR A 33 13.05 10.46 47.67
C THR A 33 13.96 9.56 48.52
N LYS A 34 15.00 8.98 47.92
CA LYS A 34 16.16 8.47 48.69
C LYS A 34 17.00 9.67 49.14
N THR A 35 17.03 9.93 50.45
CA THR A 35 17.84 10.97 51.07
C THR A 35 19.29 10.50 51.27
N THR A 36 20.20 11.00 50.44
CA THR A 36 21.65 10.92 50.70
C THR A 36 22.03 12.04 51.67
N LEU A 37 22.56 11.68 52.84
CA LEU A 37 23.03 12.61 53.86
C LEU A 37 24.42 13.16 53.46
N LEU A 38 24.54 14.49 53.34
CA LEU A 38 25.80 15.21 53.09
C LEU A 38 26.26 15.91 54.38
N PRO A 39 27.57 16.12 54.59
CA PRO A 39 28.11 16.75 55.80
C PRO A 39 27.68 18.22 55.91
N ALA A 40 27.42 18.68 57.13
CA ALA A 40 27.05 20.06 57.42
C ALA A 40 28.23 21.01 57.14
N GLY A 41 28.06 21.92 56.18
CA GLY A 41 28.99 23.03 55.93
C GLY A 41 29.26 23.38 54.47
N THR A 42 28.88 22.54 53.50
CA THR A 42 29.12 22.83 52.08
C THR A 42 27.80 23.06 51.36
N SER A 43 27.38 24.33 51.25
CA SER A 43 26.27 24.71 50.36
C SER A 43 26.76 24.70 48.91
N VAL A 44 26.92 23.51 48.34
CA VAL A 44 27.02 23.37 46.89
C VAL A 44 25.60 23.55 46.37
N LYS A 45 25.25 24.77 45.95
CA LYS A 45 24.03 24.99 45.18
C LYS A 45 24.11 24.02 44.00
N PRO A 46 23.19 23.04 43.86
CA PRO A 46 23.19 22.22 42.67
C PRO A 46 22.84 23.17 41.53
N VAL A 47 23.82 23.49 40.68
CA VAL A 47 23.55 24.13 39.40
C VAL A 47 22.84 23.06 38.58
N LYS A 48 21.53 22.96 38.78
CA LYS A 48 20.64 22.28 37.85
C LYS A 48 20.70 23.10 36.58
N GLN A 49 21.70 22.85 35.74
CA GLN A 49 21.63 23.20 34.33
C GLN A 49 20.43 22.42 33.81
N ARG A 50 19.24 23.02 33.90
CA ARG A 50 18.11 22.62 33.09
C ARG A 50 18.62 22.73 31.67
N ILE A 51 19.01 21.60 31.08
CA ILE A 51 19.19 21.50 29.64
C ILE A 51 17.84 21.94 29.10
N LYS A 52 17.77 23.19 28.62
CA LYS A 52 16.58 23.69 27.92
C LYS A 52 16.48 22.78 26.71
N THR A 53 15.59 21.80 26.76
CA THR A 53 15.27 20.95 25.62
C THR A 53 14.88 21.89 24.51
N LEU A 54 15.77 22.07 23.54
CA LEU A 54 15.57 22.96 22.42
C LEU A 54 14.34 22.46 21.68
N LYS A 55 13.26 23.22 21.73
CA LYS A 55 12.06 22.89 20.96
C LYS A 55 12.42 23.15 19.50
N LEU A 56 12.53 22.08 18.72
CA LEU A 56 12.89 22.16 17.31
C LEU A 56 11.98 23.13 16.55
N SER A 57 10.70 23.20 16.92
CA SER A 57 9.73 24.16 16.38
C SER A 57 10.11 25.64 16.57
N GLU A 58 10.94 25.97 17.55
CA GLU A 58 11.41 27.35 17.82
C GLU A 58 12.67 27.69 17.01
N ILE A 59 13.38 26.70 16.46
CA ILE A 59 14.67 26.86 15.77
C ILE A 59 14.53 26.61 14.25
N THR A 60 13.59 25.75 13.85
CA THR A 60 13.35 25.42 12.44
C THR A 60 12.24 26.28 11.87
N ARG A 61 12.48 26.92 10.72
CA ARG A 61 11.41 27.52 9.93
C ARG A 61 10.63 26.38 9.24
N PRO A 62 9.29 26.39 9.26
CA PRO A 62 8.51 25.44 8.47
C PRO A 62 8.90 25.61 7.01
N LEU A 63 9.14 24.48 6.34
CA LEU A 63 9.49 24.48 4.94
C LEU A 63 8.27 24.93 4.12
N ASP A 64 8.52 25.67 3.04
CA ASP A 64 7.44 26.15 2.17
C ASP A 64 6.73 24.96 1.50
N VAL A 65 5.40 25.04 1.37
CA VAL A 65 4.55 23.92 0.93
C VAL A 65 4.94 23.45 -0.47
N GLU A 66 5.31 24.38 -1.35
CA GLU A 66 5.77 24.03 -2.70
C GLU A 66 7.09 23.27 -2.69
N THR A 67 8.00 23.65 -1.79
CA THR A 67 9.29 22.98 -1.65
C THR A 67 9.14 21.61 -0.99
N THR A 68 8.22 21.45 -0.04
CA THR A 68 7.89 20.13 0.54
C THR A 68 7.31 19.20 -0.52
N ASP A 69 6.38 19.68 -1.34
CA ASP A 69 5.75 18.87 -2.38
C ASP A 69 6.75 18.47 -3.47
N ARG A 70 7.62 19.39 -3.89
CA ARG A 70 8.70 19.09 -4.83
C ARG A 70 9.67 18.04 -4.29
N MET A 71 10.05 18.15 -3.01
CA MET A 71 10.92 17.17 -2.36
C MET A 71 10.23 15.82 -2.21
N LEU A 72 8.93 15.79 -1.89
CA LEU A 72 8.13 14.59 -1.77
C LEU A 72 8.04 13.86 -3.12
N THR A 73 7.60 14.54 -4.17
CA THR A 73 7.50 13.99 -5.53
C THR A 73 8.86 13.50 -6.02
N GLY A 74 9.92 14.27 -5.82
CA GLY A 74 11.29 13.87 -6.17
C GLY A 74 11.77 12.61 -5.44
N SER A 75 11.36 12.42 -4.18
CA SER A 75 11.70 11.23 -3.39
C SER A 75 10.96 10.00 -3.90
N ILE A 76 9.68 10.12 -4.22
CA ILE A 76 8.86 9.03 -4.76
C ILE A 76 9.41 8.58 -6.12
N HIS A 77 9.71 9.52 -7.01
CA HIS A 77 10.29 9.21 -8.31
C HIS A 77 11.61 8.43 -8.19
N ARG A 78 12.46 8.75 -7.21
CA ARG A 78 13.68 7.99 -6.94
C ARG A 78 13.38 6.56 -6.51
N ILE A 79 12.41 6.36 -5.61
CA ILE A 79 11.99 5.02 -5.14
C ILE A 79 11.42 4.19 -6.31
N LEU A 80 10.58 4.80 -7.14
CA LEU A 80 9.97 4.13 -8.30
C LEU A 80 11.03 3.74 -9.35
N ARG A 81 11.98 4.64 -9.66
CA ARG A 81 13.07 4.38 -10.62
C ARG A 81 14.13 3.39 -10.13
N ALA A 82 14.22 3.15 -8.82
CA ALA A 82 15.17 2.20 -8.23
C ALA A 82 14.83 0.71 -8.51
N GLU A 83 13.97 0.41 -9.48
CA GLU A 83 13.54 -0.93 -9.87
C GLU A 83 14.71 -1.86 -10.20
N ARG A 84 15.58 -1.42 -11.10
CA ARG A 84 16.73 -2.22 -11.55
C ARG A 84 17.73 -2.42 -10.42
N GLU A 85 18.04 -1.36 -9.69
CA GLU A 85 18.98 -1.41 -8.56
C GLU A 85 18.48 -2.33 -7.45
N ALA A 86 17.20 -2.27 -7.11
CA ALA A 86 16.59 -3.15 -6.12
C ALA A 86 16.57 -4.62 -6.59
N ALA A 87 16.38 -4.87 -7.89
CA ALA A 87 16.45 -6.20 -8.47
C ALA A 87 17.87 -6.78 -8.39
N PHE A 88 18.89 -5.99 -8.74
CA PHE A 88 20.30 -6.41 -8.60
C PHE A 88 20.70 -6.63 -7.14
N GLY A 89 20.19 -5.81 -6.22
CA GLY A 89 20.44 -5.94 -4.79
C GLY A 89 19.61 -7.01 -4.07
N GLY A 90 18.69 -7.70 -4.76
CA GLY A 90 17.82 -8.72 -4.16
C GLY A 90 16.77 -8.16 -3.17
N VAL A 91 16.57 -6.85 -3.12
CA VAL A 91 15.66 -6.15 -2.19
C VAL A 91 14.35 -5.72 -2.84
N SER A 92 14.00 -6.32 -3.98
CA SER A 92 12.77 -6.03 -4.72
C SER A 92 11.51 -6.20 -3.87
N SER A 93 11.40 -7.25 -3.06
CA SER A 93 10.22 -7.49 -2.22
C SER A 93 10.00 -6.38 -1.18
N ILE A 94 11.08 -5.87 -0.59
CA ILE A 94 11.04 -4.76 0.36
C ILE A 94 10.61 -3.48 -0.35
N ARG A 95 11.14 -3.23 -1.55
CA ARG A 95 10.71 -2.10 -2.39
C ARG A 95 9.21 -2.16 -2.71
N HIS A 96 8.71 -3.32 -3.12
CA HIS A 96 7.27 -3.51 -3.39
C HIS A 96 6.44 -3.16 -2.17
N LYS A 97 6.80 -3.69 -1.00
CA LYS A 97 6.11 -3.36 0.26
C LYS A 97 6.14 -1.86 0.57
N MET A 98 7.29 -1.22 0.42
CA MET A 98 7.41 0.23 0.63
C MET A 98 6.50 1.01 -0.31
N ILE A 99 6.49 0.70 -1.61
CA ILE A 99 5.65 1.39 -2.59
C ILE A 99 4.17 1.18 -2.26
N THR A 100 3.75 -0.05 -1.97
CA THR A 100 2.36 -0.38 -1.60
C THR A 100 1.90 0.35 -0.35
N THR A 101 2.73 0.42 0.70
CA THR A 101 2.41 1.17 1.93
C THR A 101 2.38 2.67 1.68
N ILE A 102 3.32 3.21 0.89
CA ILE A 102 3.36 4.64 0.55
C ILE A 102 2.10 5.01 -0.24
N ALA A 103 1.77 4.26 -1.28
CA ALA A 103 0.61 4.52 -2.12
C ALA A 103 -0.72 4.44 -1.34
N SER A 104 -0.80 3.58 -0.32
CA SER A 104 -2.03 3.42 0.46
C SER A 104 -2.21 4.39 1.63
N THR A 105 -1.14 5.03 2.09
CA THR A 105 -1.16 5.90 3.27
C THR A 105 -0.88 7.37 2.99
N PHE A 106 -0.22 7.70 1.88
CA PHE A 106 0.17 9.08 1.55
C PHE A 106 -0.94 9.86 0.82
N ASN A 107 -0.66 11.14 0.58
CA ASN A 107 -1.56 12.10 -0.06
C ASN A 107 -1.96 11.69 -1.50
N LYS A 108 -2.96 12.39 -2.04
CA LYS A 108 -3.49 12.16 -3.40
C LYS A 108 -2.41 12.29 -4.50
N LEU A 109 -1.49 13.24 -4.34
CA LEU A 109 -0.39 13.46 -5.30
C LEU A 109 0.48 12.21 -5.42
N VAL A 110 0.94 11.65 -4.29
CA VAL A 110 1.74 10.41 -4.28
C VAL A 110 1.00 9.26 -4.96
N ARG A 111 -0.31 9.12 -4.67
CA ARG A 111 -1.15 8.07 -5.25
C ARG A 111 -1.22 8.17 -6.77
N GLU A 112 -1.41 9.37 -7.29
CA GLU A 112 -1.47 9.63 -8.73
C GLU A 112 -0.14 9.30 -9.41
N GLU A 113 0.99 9.72 -8.83
CA GLU A 113 2.33 9.40 -9.36
C GLU A 113 2.60 7.89 -9.41
N VAL A 114 2.24 7.17 -8.35
CA VAL A 114 2.39 5.69 -8.31
C VAL A 114 1.47 5.02 -9.33
N LEU A 115 0.24 5.53 -9.49
CA LEU A 115 -0.71 5.02 -10.47
C LEU A 115 -0.20 5.23 -11.91
N VAL A 116 0.32 6.41 -12.23
CA VAL A 116 0.92 6.70 -13.54
C VAL A 116 2.06 5.73 -13.82
N TYR A 117 2.99 5.57 -12.87
CA TYR A 117 4.09 4.61 -12.99
C TYR A 117 3.61 3.16 -13.19
N LEU A 118 2.52 2.76 -12.53
CA LEU A 118 1.96 1.43 -12.68
C LEU A 118 1.31 1.22 -14.06
N LEU A 119 0.60 2.23 -14.59
CA LEU A 119 -0.05 2.19 -15.89
C LEU A 119 0.92 2.24 -17.07
N GLU A 120 2.09 2.86 -16.91
CA GLU A 120 3.17 2.87 -17.92
C GLU A 120 3.65 1.47 -18.32
N ASP A 121 3.78 0.55 -17.35
CA ASP A 121 4.16 -0.85 -17.60
C ASP A 121 3.36 -1.82 -16.74
N LEU A 122 2.08 -1.93 -17.08
CA LEU A 122 1.16 -2.77 -16.34
C LEU A 122 1.43 -4.27 -16.53
N LYS A 123 2.22 -4.67 -17.55
CA LYS A 123 2.52 -6.08 -17.82
C LYS A 123 3.49 -6.64 -16.79
N THR A 124 4.57 -5.90 -16.51
CA THR A 124 5.59 -6.35 -15.55
C THR A 124 5.23 -5.99 -14.12
N ARG A 125 4.46 -4.90 -13.92
CA ARG A 125 4.14 -4.34 -12.60
C ARG A 125 2.77 -4.76 -12.06
N LEU A 126 2.04 -5.66 -12.73
CA LEU A 126 0.71 -6.09 -12.27
C LEU A 126 0.76 -6.64 -10.83
N ASP A 127 1.80 -7.37 -10.46
CA ASP A 127 1.97 -7.91 -9.10
C ASP A 127 2.05 -6.79 -8.05
N LEU A 128 2.71 -5.67 -8.38
CA LEU A 128 2.72 -4.48 -7.52
C LEU A 128 1.32 -3.84 -7.43
N GLY A 129 0.62 -3.76 -8.56
CA GLY A 129 -0.76 -3.25 -8.61
C GLY A 129 -1.72 -4.08 -7.78
N LEU A 130 -1.62 -5.41 -7.86
CA LEU A 130 -2.39 -6.34 -7.04
C LEU A 130 -2.03 -6.19 -5.57
N ALA A 131 -0.74 -6.12 -5.21
CA ALA A 131 -0.32 -5.87 -3.83
C ALA A 131 -0.92 -4.57 -3.27
N TRP A 132 -0.92 -3.50 -4.07
CA TRP A 132 -1.58 -2.24 -3.68
C TRP A 132 -3.10 -2.40 -3.54
N LEU A 133 -3.75 -3.12 -4.45
CA LEU A 133 -5.18 -3.40 -4.38
C LEU A 133 -5.57 -4.16 -3.10
N TYR A 134 -4.76 -5.15 -2.69
CA TYR A 134 -4.94 -5.89 -1.44
C TYR A 134 -4.72 -5.02 -0.20
N GLU A 135 -3.76 -4.10 -0.25
CA GLU A 135 -3.51 -3.17 0.84
C GLU A 135 -4.67 -2.17 1.00
N GLU A 136 -5.17 -1.59 -0.09
CA GLU A 136 -6.36 -0.73 -0.08
C GLU A 136 -7.59 -1.47 0.44
N TYR A 137 -7.78 -2.73 0.03
CA TYR A 137 -8.85 -3.57 0.54
C TYR A 137 -8.72 -3.79 2.06
N SER A 138 -7.49 -4.01 2.55
CA SER A 138 -7.22 -4.18 3.98
C SER A 138 -7.56 -2.92 4.79
N TYR A 139 -7.34 -1.74 4.21
CA TYR A 139 -7.79 -0.48 4.81
C TYR A 139 -9.30 -0.32 4.78
N MET A 140 -9.95 -0.68 3.67
CA MET A 140 -11.41 -0.62 3.51
C MET A 140 -12.14 -1.52 4.52
N GLN A 141 -11.62 -2.73 4.76
CA GLN A 141 -12.18 -3.65 5.77
C GLN A 141 -11.76 -3.31 7.21
N GLY A 142 -10.87 -2.32 7.41
CA GLY A 142 -10.39 -1.92 8.73
C GLY A 142 -9.37 -2.87 9.37
N PHE A 143 -8.77 -3.78 8.60
CA PHE A 143 -7.70 -4.65 9.09
C PHE A 143 -6.42 -3.86 9.42
N ASN A 144 -6.13 -2.83 8.63
CA ASN A 144 -5.00 -1.94 8.85
C ASN A 144 -5.46 -0.62 9.47
N ARG A 145 -4.83 -0.23 10.58
CA ARG A 145 -5.05 1.07 11.23
C ARG A 145 -4.18 2.12 10.55
N VAL A 146 -4.82 3.10 9.91
CA VAL A 146 -4.11 4.30 9.44
C VAL A 146 -3.73 5.12 10.68
N PRO A 147 -2.46 5.54 10.85
CA PRO A 147 -2.09 6.42 11.94
C PRO A 147 -2.91 7.71 11.93
N SER A 148 -3.36 8.19 13.09
CA SER A 148 -4.29 9.32 13.21
C SER A 148 -3.83 10.63 12.56
N PHE A 149 -2.54 10.76 12.25
CA PHE A 149 -1.94 11.90 11.56
C PHE A 149 -2.06 11.83 10.02
N LEU A 150 -2.39 10.67 9.45
CA LEU A 150 -2.65 10.47 8.02
C LEU A 150 -4.16 10.40 7.78
N LYS A 151 -4.89 11.43 8.23
CA LYS A 151 -6.34 11.51 7.99
C LYS A 151 -6.61 11.39 6.49
N LYS A 152 -7.33 10.34 6.10
CA LYS A 152 -7.81 10.20 4.72
C LYS A 152 -8.97 11.19 4.54
N ASP A 153 -8.80 12.17 3.66
CA ASP A 153 -9.89 13.07 3.24
C ASP A 153 -10.97 12.35 2.40
N GLN A 154 -10.72 11.09 2.01
CA GLN A 154 -11.63 10.28 1.20
C GLN A 154 -12.16 9.07 1.96
N SER A 155 -13.39 8.69 1.66
CA SER A 155 -13.94 7.41 2.10
C SER A 155 -13.02 6.27 1.62
N PRO A 156 -12.70 5.31 2.50
CA PRO A 156 -11.75 4.25 2.16
C PRO A 156 -12.25 3.39 0.97
N ASP A 157 -13.56 3.27 0.79
CA ASP A 157 -14.18 2.58 -0.36
C ASP A 157 -13.87 3.26 -1.71
N SER A 158 -13.77 4.59 -1.73
CA SER A 158 -13.49 5.35 -2.95
C SER A 158 -12.07 5.11 -3.46
N GLY A 159 -11.11 4.91 -2.56
CA GLY A 159 -9.71 4.65 -2.91
C GLY A 159 -9.52 3.31 -3.62
N TYR A 160 -10.13 2.25 -3.07
CA TYR A 160 -10.10 0.91 -3.65
C TYR A 160 -10.75 0.87 -5.03
N ASN A 161 -11.96 1.43 -5.13
CA ASN A 161 -12.74 1.40 -6.35
C ASN A 161 -12.03 2.14 -7.49
N LYS A 162 -11.51 3.35 -7.23
CA LYS A 162 -10.73 4.11 -8.22
C LYS A 162 -9.53 3.32 -8.74
N LEU A 163 -8.75 2.71 -7.84
CA LEU A 163 -7.59 1.90 -8.23
C LEU A 163 -8.00 0.74 -9.12
N LEU A 164 -9.02 -0.04 -8.72
CA LEU A 164 -9.50 -1.18 -9.50
C LEU A 164 -9.98 -0.75 -10.90
N CYS A 165 -10.80 0.30 -10.99
CA CYS A 165 -11.31 0.81 -12.25
C CYS A 165 -10.18 1.35 -13.15
N SER A 166 -9.20 2.09 -12.61
CA SER A 166 -8.06 2.57 -13.38
C SER A 166 -7.18 1.43 -13.91
N LEU A 167 -6.96 0.38 -13.12
CA LEU A 167 -6.22 -0.81 -13.58
C LEU A 167 -6.98 -1.58 -14.64
N ALA A 168 -8.29 -1.76 -14.47
CA ALA A 168 -9.15 -2.42 -15.45
C ALA A 168 -9.13 -1.65 -16.78
N GLN A 169 -9.32 -0.33 -16.76
CA GLN A 169 -9.28 0.53 -17.96
C GLN A 169 -7.93 0.45 -18.67
N GLY A 170 -6.80 0.56 -17.94
CA GLY A 170 -5.47 0.48 -18.55
C GLY A 170 -5.12 -0.89 -19.15
N LEU A 171 -5.83 -1.96 -18.75
CA LEU A 171 -5.74 -3.29 -19.37
C LEU A 171 -6.68 -3.43 -20.57
N THR A 172 -7.83 -2.77 -20.55
CA THR A 172 -8.81 -2.79 -21.65
C THR A 172 -8.27 -2.17 -22.93
N ASP A 173 -7.38 -1.18 -22.82
CA ASP A 173 -6.80 -0.45 -23.96
C ASP A 173 -5.96 -1.30 -24.94
N SER A 174 -5.57 -2.52 -24.59
CA SER A 174 -4.73 -3.36 -25.46
C SER A 174 -5.15 -4.82 -25.46
N LYS A 175 -5.37 -5.40 -26.64
CA LYS A 175 -5.78 -6.81 -26.80
C LYS A 175 -4.75 -7.82 -26.26
N ASP A 176 -3.46 -7.46 -26.25
CA ASP A 176 -2.40 -8.31 -25.70
C ASP A 176 -2.44 -8.46 -24.16
N LYS A 177 -3.34 -7.72 -23.48
CA LYS A 177 -3.44 -7.69 -22.02
C LYS A 177 -4.63 -8.49 -21.47
N ASP A 178 -5.28 -9.31 -22.29
CA ASP A 178 -6.49 -10.07 -21.91
C ASP A 178 -6.25 -11.05 -20.77
N PHE A 179 -5.12 -11.74 -20.82
CA PHE A 179 -4.71 -12.62 -19.74
C PHE A 179 -4.50 -11.84 -18.43
N LEU A 180 -3.94 -10.64 -18.51
CA LEU A 180 -3.68 -9.79 -17.34
C LEU A 180 -4.99 -9.22 -16.77
N LEU A 181 -5.95 -8.85 -17.63
CA LEU A 181 -7.28 -8.42 -17.20
C LEU A 181 -8.01 -9.56 -16.48
N LYS A 182 -8.01 -10.76 -17.08
CA LYS A 182 -8.55 -11.95 -16.45
C LYS A 182 -7.90 -12.20 -15.09
N ARG A 183 -6.57 -12.10 -15.02
CA ARG A 183 -5.82 -12.22 -13.77
C ARG A 183 -6.25 -11.19 -12.73
N LEU A 184 -6.39 -9.92 -13.12
CA LEU A 184 -6.83 -8.83 -12.24
C LEU A 184 -8.21 -9.13 -11.62
N TYR A 185 -9.22 -9.46 -12.44
CA TYR A 185 -10.58 -9.74 -11.94
C TYR A 185 -10.67 -11.02 -11.10
N LEU A 186 -9.83 -12.01 -11.38
CA LEU A 186 -9.83 -13.26 -10.62
C LEU A 186 -9.03 -13.15 -9.32
N GLU A 187 -7.97 -12.35 -9.28
CA GLU A 187 -7.14 -12.16 -8.10
C GLU A 187 -7.58 -10.96 -7.25
N ALA A 188 -8.41 -10.04 -7.72
CA ALA A 188 -8.89 -8.91 -6.91
C ALA A 188 -9.72 -9.38 -5.70
N PRO A 189 -9.51 -8.86 -4.47
CA PRO A 189 -10.25 -9.33 -3.30
C PRO A 189 -11.76 -9.10 -3.42
N LEU A 190 -12.16 -7.94 -3.94
CA LEU A 190 -13.57 -7.55 -4.15
C LEU A 190 -13.76 -6.91 -5.53
N ILE A 191 -14.76 -7.34 -6.30
CA ILE A 191 -15.11 -6.66 -7.55
C ILE A 191 -16.18 -5.60 -7.26
N THR A 192 -15.90 -4.33 -7.53
CA THR A 192 -16.90 -3.27 -7.30
C THR A 192 -17.99 -3.30 -8.37
N GLU A 193 -19.11 -2.61 -8.11
CA GLU A 193 -20.18 -2.47 -9.10
C GLU A 193 -19.67 -1.74 -10.35
N GLU A 194 -18.93 -0.65 -10.18
CA GLU A 194 -18.31 0.07 -11.30
C GLU A 194 -17.37 -0.81 -12.13
N ALA A 195 -16.54 -1.65 -11.50
CA ALA A 195 -15.70 -2.59 -12.23
C ALA A 195 -16.51 -3.68 -12.96
N THR A 196 -17.69 -4.02 -12.44
CA THR A 196 -18.63 -4.93 -13.12
C THR A 196 -19.27 -4.24 -14.32
N ASP A 197 -19.63 -2.96 -14.21
CA ASP A 197 -20.19 -2.19 -15.31
C ASP A 197 -19.17 -1.96 -16.43
N LEU A 198 -17.88 -1.73 -16.10
CA LEU A 198 -16.79 -1.73 -17.08
C LEU A 198 -16.73 -3.06 -17.85
N LEU A 199 -16.88 -4.19 -17.15
CA LEU A 199 -16.87 -5.50 -17.79
C LEU A 199 -18.11 -5.71 -18.68
N LYS A 200 -19.29 -5.24 -18.27
CA LYS A 200 -20.50 -5.27 -19.11
C LYS A 200 -20.31 -4.45 -20.40
N HIS A 201 -19.74 -3.26 -20.30
CA HIS A 201 -19.44 -2.45 -21.47
C HIS A 201 -18.51 -3.19 -22.44
N MET A 202 -17.46 -3.84 -21.91
CA MET A 202 -16.55 -4.64 -22.73
C MET A 202 -17.21 -5.86 -23.40
N CYS A 203 -18.27 -6.41 -22.79
CA CYS A 203 -19.02 -7.52 -23.38
C CYS A 203 -19.92 -7.06 -24.53
N GLY A 204 -20.27 -5.77 -24.60
CA GLY A 204 -21.03 -5.19 -25.71
C GLY A 204 -20.19 -4.91 -26.96
N ASP A 205 -18.87 -4.77 -26.81
CA ASP A 205 -17.96 -4.53 -27.93
C ASP A 205 -17.64 -5.82 -28.69
N ASP A 206 -18.07 -5.95 -29.96
CA ASP A 206 -17.91 -7.16 -30.79
C ASP A 206 -16.48 -7.75 -30.78
N SER A 207 -15.46 -6.87 -30.78
CA SER A 207 -14.06 -7.32 -30.82
C SER A 207 -13.51 -7.89 -29.50
N ARG A 208 -14.22 -7.64 -28.38
CA ARG A 208 -13.82 -7.99 -27.00
C ARG A 208 -14.84 -8.89 -26.31
N ALA A 209 -16.05 -9.00 -26.86
CA ALA A 209 -17.16 -9.72 -26.29
C ALA A 209 -16.83 -11.18 -25.96
N SER A 210 -16.09 -11.88 -26.82
CA SER A 210 -15.70 -13.27 -26.58
C SER A 210 -14.87 -13.45 -25.29
N MET A 211 -13.93 -12.54 -25.04
CA MET A 211 -13.09 -12.55 -23.85
C MET A 211 -13.87 -12.07 -22.62
N GLY A 212 -14.64 -10.98 -22.74
CA GLY A 212 -15.46 -10.45 -21.64
C GLY A 212 -16.50 -11.46 -21.13
N LEU A 213 -17.21 -12.13 -22.05
CA LEU A 213 -18.19 -13.16 -21.71
C LEU A 213 -17.53 -14.40 -21.08
N SER A 214 -16.34 -14.80 -21.57
CA SER A 214 -15.57 -15.87 -20.94
C SER A 214 -15.09 -15.50 -19.53
N LEU A 215 -14.69 -14.24 -19.32
CA LEU A 215 -14.30 -13.73 -18.01
C LEU A 215 -15.51 -13.67 -17.04
N LEU A 216 -16.68 -13.24 -17.51
CA LEU A 216 -17.92 -13.29 -16.72
C LEU A 216 -18.27 -14.71 -16.31
N GLN A 217 -18.22 -15.66 -17.24
CA GLN A 217 -18.45 -17.08 -16.96
C GLN A 217 -17.47 -17.59 -15.87
N ASP A 218 -16.19 -17.25 -16.02
CA ASP A 218 -15.16 -17.60 -15.05
C ASP A 218 -15.38 -16.98 -13.66
N LEU A 219 -15.91 -15.76 -13.59
CA LEU A 219 -16.26 -15.09 -12.34
C LEU A 219 -17.45 -15.77 -11.64
N VAL A 220 -18.46 -16.18 -12.40
CA VAL A 220 -19.61 -16.97 -11.90
C VAL A 220 -19.09 -18.26 -11.23
N ILE A 221 -18.17 -18.97 -11.88
CA ILE A 221 -17.64 -20.25 -11.38
C ILE A 221 -16.71 -20.05 -10.17
N ARG A 222 -15.77 -19.11 -10.25
CA ARG A 222 -14.72 -18.95 -9.22
C ARG A 222 -15.15 -18.13 -8.02
N ARG A 223 -16.28 -17.43 -8.06
CA ARG A 223 -16.78 -16.59 -6.96
C ARG A 223 -18.25 -16.87 -6.61
N PRO A 224 -18.54 -18.04 -5.99
CA PRO A 224 -19.90 -18.39 -5.54
C PRO A 224 -20.64 -17.31 -4.73
N PRO A 225 -20.00 -16.55 -3.80
CA PRO A 225 -20.71 -15.57 -2.97
C PRO A 225 -21.43 -14.46 -3.75
N ARG A 226 -20.96 -14.14 -4.97
CA ARG A 226 -21.54 -13.10 -5.83
C ARG A 226 -21.93 -13.63 -7.21
N GLN A 227 -22.15 -14.94 -7.30
CA GLN A 227 -22.48 -15.63 -8.54
C GLN A 227 -23.69 -14.98 -9.23
N LEU A 228 -24.74 -14.65 -8.49
CA LEU A 228 -25.96 -14.05 -9.03
C LEU A 228 -25.71 -12.68 -9.71
N THR A 229 -24.81 -11.86 -9.17
CA THR A 229 -24.47 -10.56 -9.76
C THR A 229 -23.85 -10.74 -11.15
N PHE A 230 -22.89 -11.66 -11.28
CA PHE A 230 -22.21 -11.92 -12.55
C PHE A 230 -23.10 -12.71 -13.52
N LEU A 231 -23.95 -13.61 -13.02
CA LEU A 231 -24.92 -14.33 -13.84
C LEU A 231 -25.94 -13.37 -14.44
N ASN A 232 -26.47 -12.42 -13.66
CA ASN A 232 -27.38 -11.40 -14.17
C ASN A 232 -26.72 -10.54 -15.25
N ALA A 233 -25.44 -10.16 -15.06
CA ALA A 233 -24.67 -9.46 -16.08
C ALA A 233 -24.50 -10.30 -17.35
N LEU A 234 -24.24 -11.61 -17.24
CA LEU A 234 -24.14 -12.51 -18.39
C LEU A 234 -25.48 -12.66 -19.13
N LEU A 235 -26.60 -12.77 -18.38
CA LEU A 235 -27.94 -12.90 -18.94
C LEU A 235 -28.37 -11.65 -19.71
N GLU A 236 -27.96 -10.46 -19.27
CA GLU A 236 -28.19 -9.20 -19.99
C GLU A 236 -27.68 -9.26 -21.44
N HIS A 237 -26.53 -9.91 -21.67
CA HIS A 237 -25.93 -10.06 -23.00
C HIS A 237 -26.58 -11.17 -23.86
N THR A 238 -27.45 -12.02 -23.31
CA THR A 238 -28.20 -13.03 -24.09
C THR A 238 -29.29 -12.44 -24.97
N ALA A 239 -29.62 -11.16 -24.77
CA ALA A 239 -30.56 -10.40 -25.59
C ALA A 239 -29.86 -9.33 -26.46
N HIS A 240 -28.53 -9.39 -26.61
CA HIS A 240 -27.75 -8.36 -27.33
C HIS A 240 -28.08 -8.32 -28.83
N GLU A 241 -27.97 -7.13 -29.45
CA GLU A 241 -28.31 -6.93 -30.87
C GLU A 241 -27.44 -7.78 -31.81
N HIS A 242 -26.16 -7.92 -31.50
CA HIS A 242 -25.20 -8.72 -32.27
C HIS A 242 -25.36 -10.23 -32.02
N LEU A 243 -25.52 -11.00 -33.10
CA LEU A 243 -25.75 -12.44 -33.05
C LEU A 243 -24.58 -13.22 -32.44
N GLU A 244 -23.34 -12.80 -32.69
CA GLU A 244 -22.14 -13.49 -32.18
C GLU A 244 -22.03 -13.39 -30.66
N VAL A 245 -22.18 -12.18 -30.12
CA VAL A 245 -22.22 -11.91 -28.68
C VAL A 245 -23.35 -12.70 -28.02
N ARG A 246 -24.54 -12.68 -28.63
CA ARG A 246 -25.72 -13.40 -28.15
C ARG A 246 -25.51 -14.91 -28.10
N SER A 247 -25.03 -15.48 -29.19
CA SER A 247 -24.79 -16.93 -29.30
C SER A 247 -23.74 -17.38 -28.30
N LYS A 248 -22.68 -16.58 -28.10
CA LYS A 248 -21.65 -16.89 -27.12
C LYS A 248 -22.14 -16.76 -25.68
N ALA A 249 -22.93 -15.74 -25.37
CA ALA A 249 -23.54 -15.57 -24.04
C ALA A 249 -24.46 -16.75 -23.71
N ILE A 250 -25.33 -17.17 -24.64
CA ILE A 250 -26.21 -18.33 -24.47
C ILE A 250 -25.38 -19.60 -24.25
N GLN A 251 -24.33 -19.82 -25.06
CA GLN A 251 -23.43 -20.95 -24.86
C GLN A 251 -22.83 -20.97 -23.45
N CYS A 252 -22.31 -19.84 -22.98
CA CYS A 252 -21.74 -19.73 -21.63
C CYS A 252 -22.78 -20.06 -20.54
N VAL A 253 -24.03 -19.61 -20.70
CA VAL A 253 -25.12 -19.89 -19.75
C VAL A 253 -25.51 -21.37 -19.75
N VAL A 254 -25.60 -22.00 -20.93
CA VAL A 254 -25.88 -23.45 -21.04
C VAL A 254 -24.76 -24.25 -20.38
N GLU A 255 -23.50 -23.91 -20.65
CA GLU A 255 -22.34 -24.56 -20.01
C GLU A 255 -22.32 -24.39 -18.47
N LEU A 256 -22.84 -23.26 -17.96
CA LEU A 256 -22.99 -23.04 -16.52
C LEU A 256 -24.14 -23.86 -15.93
N TYR A 257 -25.24 -24.01 -16.67
CA TYR A 257 -26.40 -24.81 -16.26
C TYR A 257 -26.07 -26.30 -16.24
N ASP A 258 -25.42 -26.82 -17.29
CA ASP A 258 -25.01 -28.22 -17.39
C ASP A 258 -23.97 -28.61 -16.32
N ARG A 259 -23.26 -27.63 -15.77
CA ARG A 259 -22.35 -27.80 -14.64
C ARG A 259 -23.02 -27.78 -13.27
N GLY A 260 -24.30 -27.40 -13.19
CA GLY A 260 -25.04 -27.27 -11.95
C GLY A 260 -25.32 -28.63 -11.30
N ASP A 261 -24.37 -29.09 -10.48
CA ASP A 261 -24.57 -29.92 -9.28
C ASP A 261 -24.14 -29.11 -8.04
#